data_AF-A0AAV3PZA1-F1
#
_entry.id   AF-A0AAV3PZA1-F1
#
_cell.length_a   1.000
_cell.length_b   1.000
_cell.length_c   1.000
_cell.angle_alpha   90.00
_cell.angle_beta   90.00
_cell.angle_gamma   90.00
#
_symmetry.space_group_name_H-M   'P 1'
#
loop_
_entity.id
_entity.type
_entity.pdbx_description
1 polymer ?
#
loop_
_entity_poly.entity_id
_entity_poly.type
_entity_poly.pdbx_seq_one_letter_code
_entity_poly.pdbx_strand_id
1 'polypeptide(L)'
;MISQQGIEPNPDKIVVVQAIQSPRTQKEAHYLTGRIAALTRFISRAGDRSLPFFKAIKKERDFEWIPECEKSFQESKAYLQFPQLLAQPVEGDVLQL
;
A
#
# COMPACT_ATOMS: atom_id res chain seq x y z
N MET A 1 12.11 -1.35 9.54
CA MET A 1 13.12 -1.43 10.60
C MET A 1 12.84 -2.69 11.40
N ILE A 2 13.84 -3.28 12.04
CA ILE A 2 13.64 -4.43 12.92
C ILE A 2 13.81 -3.89 14.34
N SER A 3 12.79 -4.04 15.18
CA SER A 3 12.80 -3.72 16.60
C SER A 3 12.59 -5.00 17.41
N GLN A 4 12.76 -4.93 18.74
CA GLN A 4 12.47 -6.07 19.62
C GLN A 4 10.99 -6.51 19.57
N GLN A 5 10.10 -5.65 19.08
CA GLN A 5 8.67 -5.90 18.98
C GLN A 5 8.26 -6.46 17.60
N GLY A 6 9.16 -6.45 16.61
CA GLY A 6 8.94 -7.00 15.27
C GLY A 6 9.47 -6.13 14.14
N ILE A 7 8.90 -6.29 12.95
CA ILE A 7 9.25 -5.52 11.76
C ILE A 7 8.32 -4.32 11.65
N GLU A 8 8.92 -3.14 11.68
CA GLU A 8 8.25 -1.87 11.48
C GLU A 8 8.42 -1.37 10.04
N PRO A 9 7.45 -0.67 9.46
CA PRO A 9 7.68 0.09 8.25
C PRO A 9 8.68 1.24 8.50
N ASN A 10 9.41 1.62 7.45
CA ASN A 10 10.30 2.78 7.54
C ASN A 10 9.43 4.07 7.54
N PRO A 11 9.54 4.92 8.57
CA PRO A 11 8.73 6.13 8.70
C PRO A 11 8.93 7.12 7.55
N ASP A 12 10.15 7.28 7.03
CA ASP A 12 10.42 8.14 5.87
C ASP A 12 9.62 7.65 4.65
N LYS A 13 9.57 6.33 4.42
CA LYS A 13 8.80 5.77 3.30
C LYS A 13 7.30 6.03 3.46
N ILE A 14 6.79 5.97 4.70
CA ILE A 14 5.40 6.30 5.01
C ILE A 14 5.14 7.78 4.71
N VAL A 15 5.96 8.69 5.24
CA VAL A 15 5.80 10.14 5.03
C VAL A 15 5.76 10.47 3.55
N VAL A 16 6.68 9.90 2.76
CA VAL A 16 6.68 10.17 1.32
C VAL A 16 5.43 9.59 0.66
N VAL A 17 4.85 8.46 1.12
CA VAL A 17 3.57 7.95 0.57
C VAL A 17 2.38 8.82 1.00
N GLN A 18 2.36 9.33 2.23
CA GLN A 18 1.34 10.27 2.72
C GLN A 18 1.31 11.54 1.86
N ALA A 19 2.47 12.04 1.47
CA ALA A 19 2.63 13.24 0.66
C ALA A 19 2.27 13.07 -0.84
N ILE A 20 2.13 11.84 -1.35
CA ILE A 20 1.77 11.64 -2.76
C ILE A 20 0.35 12.13 -3.00
N GLN A 21 0.15 12.99 -3.99
CA GLN A 21 -1.18 13.38 -4.45
C GLN A 21 -1.81 12.29 -5.31
N SER A 22 -3.14 12.33 -5.45
CA SER A 22 -3.88 11.42 -6.30
C SER A 22 -3.35 11.46 -7.74
N PRO A 23 -3.04 10.30 -8.36
CA PRO A 23 -2.53 10.23 -9.72
C PRO A 23 -3.49 10.88 -10.72
N ARG A 24 -2.93 11.66 -11.64
CA ARG A 24 -3.64 12.24 -12.79
C ARG A 24 -3.30 11.52 -14.08
N THR A 25 -2.23 10.74 -14.10
CA THR A 25 -1.77 9.98 -15.26
C THR A 25 -1.57 8.52 -14.92
N GLN A 26 -1.69 7.65 -15.92
CA GLN A 26 -1.39 6.23 -15.78
C GLN A 26 0.04 5.98 -15.29
N LYS A 27 1.00 6.80 -15.74
CA LYS A 27 2.41 6.73 -15.29
C LYS A 27 2.56 7.03 -13.80
N GLU A 28 1.86 8.05 -13.30
CA GLU A 28 1.80 8.35 -11.87
C GLU A 28 1.14 7.21 -11.09
N ALA A 29 0.08 6.60 -11.63
CA ALA A 29 -0.60 5.47 -11.00
C ALA A 29 0.31 4.22 -10.91
N HIS A 30 1.09 3.93 -11.96
CA HIS A 30 2.11 2.89 -11.93
C HIS A 30 3.18 3.17 -10.88
N TYR A 31 3.71 4.39 -10.85
CA TYR A 31 4.72 4.80 -9.87
C TYR A 31 4.18 4.68 -8.43
N LEU A 32 2.95 5.13 -8.20
CA LEU A 32 2.28 4.99 -6.92
C LEU A 32 2.13 3.53 -6.51
N THR A 33 1.65 2.69 -7.42
CA THR A 33 1.44 1.26 -7.16
C THR A 33 2.75 0.57 -6.77
N GLY A 34 3.85 0.87 -7.46
CA GLY A 34 5.17 0.35 -7.09
C GLY A 34 5.62 0.76 -5.68
N ARG A 35 5.32 2.01 -5.28
CA ARG A 35 5.66 2.52 -3.94
C ARG A 35 4.79 1.92 -2.85
N ILE A 36 3.49 1.73 -3.12
CA ILE A 36 2.57 1.06 -2.19
C ILE A 36 2.91 -0.43 -2.10
N ALA A 37 3.29 -1.09 -3.19
CA ALA A 37 3.64 -2.52 -3.22
C ALA A 37 4.76 -2.90 -2.22
N ALA A 38 5.71 -2.00 -1.98
CA ALA A 38 6.76 -2.20 -0.97
C ALA A 38 6.23 -2.17 0.48
N LEU A 39 5.01 -1.63 0.69
CA LEU A 39 4.37 -1.43 1.99
C LEU A 39 3.09 -2.26 2.17
N THR A 40 2.65 -3.01 1.15
CA THR A 40 1.39 -3.80 1.19
C THR A 40 1.35 -4.81 2.34
N ARG A 41 2.50 -5.33 2.76
CA ARG A 41 2.61 -6.22 3.93
C ARG A 41 2.17 -5.60 5.25
N PHE A 42 2.09 -4.27 5.33
CA PHE A 42 1.60 -3.53 6.50
C PHE A 42 0.15 -3.04 6.33
N ILE A 43 -0.49 -3.35 5.20
CA ILE A 43 -1.85 -2.93 4.86
C ILE A 43 -2.75 -4.17 4.88
N SER A 44 -3.71 -4.21 5.80
CA SER A 44 -4.69 -5.29 5.84
C SER A 44 -5.51 -5.33 4.54
N ARG A 45 -5.67 -6.53 3.97
CA ARG A 45 -6.39 -6.79 2.72
C ARG A 45 -5.87 -5.94 1.54
N ALA A 46 -4.55 -5.78 1.45
CA ALA A 46 -3.90 -5.00 0.39
C ALA A 46 -4.29 -5.43 -1.04
N GLY A 47 -4.55 -6.73 -1.25
CA GLY A 47 -5.05 -7.26 -2.53
C GLY A 47 -6.38 -6.61 -2.93
N ASP A 48 -7.39 -6.71 -2.06
CA ASP A 48 -8.72 -6.12 -2.27
C ASP A 48 -8.64 -4.61 -2.52
N ARG A 49 -7.77 -3.92 -1.77
CA ARG A 49 -7.56 -2.47 -1.88
C ARG A 49 -6.80 -2.06 -3.14
N SER A 50 -5.98 -2.93 -3.73
CA SER A 50 -5.24 -2.59 -4.95
C SER A 50 -6.03 -2.85 -6.24
N LEU A 51 -7.15 -3.58 -6.16
CA LEU A 51 -8.00 -3.88 -7.32
C LEU A 51 -8.45 -2.64 -8.13
N PRO A 52 -8.91 -1.54 -7.51
CA PRO A 52 -9.28 -0.34 -8.25
C PRO A 52 -8.10 0.23 -9.05
N PHE A 53 -6.90 0.26 -8.48
CA PHE A 53 -5.70 0.76 -9.15
C PHE A 53 -5.37 -0.07 -10.39
N PHE A 54 -5.40 -1.39 -10.28
CA PHE A 54 -5.13 -2.27 -11.42
C PHE A 54 -6.17 -2.09 -12.54
N LYS A 55 -7.44 -1.88 -12.20
CA LYS A 55 -8.49 -1.58 -13.19
C LYS A 55 -8.21 -0.25 -13.91
N ALA A 56 -7.83 0.81 -13.18
CA ALA A 56 -7.49 2.10 -13.77
C ALA A 56 -6.24 2.03 -14.65
N ILE A 57 -5.19 1.35 -14.18
CA ILE A 57 -3.92 1.18 -14.89
C ILE A 57 -4.06 0.32 -16.15
N LYS A 58 -4.98 -0.66 -16.18
CA LYS A 58 -5.17 -1.52 -17.37
C LYS A 58 -5.79 -0.76 -18.56
N LYS A 59 -6.48 0.37 -18.32
CA LYS A 59 -7.08 1.20 -19.36
C LYS A 59 -6.06 2.22 -19.90
N GLU A 60 -5.17 1.80 -20.79
CA GLU A 60 -4.11 2.67 -21.36
C GLU A 60 -4.64 3.92 -22.06
N ARG A 61 -5.70 3.79 -22.88
CA ARG A 61 -6.25 4.92 -23.65
C ARG A 61 -7.26 5.76 -22.86
N ASP A 62 -7.94 5.14 -21.90
CA ASP A 62 -9.03 5.73 -21.11
C ASP A 62 -8.70 5.65 -19.61
N PHE A 63 -7.47 6.07 -19.26
CA PHE A 63 -7.08 6.12 -17.86
C PHE A 63 -8.00 7.10 -17.13
N GLU A 64 -8.65 6.61 -16.10
CA GLU A 64 -9.53 7.40 -15.26
C GLU A 64 -9.30 7.03 -13.80
N TRP A 65 -8.94 8.04 -13.01
CA TRP A 65 -8.85 7.92 -11.56
C TRP A 65 -10.24 8.10 -10.95
N ILE A 66 -11.04 7.02 -11.02
CA ILE A 66 -12.42 7.01 -10.54
C ILE A 66 -12.50 7.13 -9.00
N PRO A 67 -13.66 7.54 -8.43
CA PRO A 67 -13.83 7.70 -6.99
C PRO A 67 -13.44 6.47 -6.15
N GLU A 68 -13.62 5.25 -6.67
CA GLU A 68 -13.20 4.01 -6.03
C GLU A 68 -11.68 3.88 -5.90
N CYS A 69 -10.93 4.39 -6.89
CA CYS A 69 -9.47 4.48 -6.79
C CYS A 69 -9.08 5.46 -5.70
N GLU A 70 -9.70 6.64 -5.66
CA GLU A 70 -9.41 7.64 -4.64
C GLU A 70 -9.70 7.12 -3.24
N LYS A 71 -10.88 6.54 -3.03
CA LYS A 71 -11.25 5.93 -1.76
C LYS A 71 -10.23 4.89 -1.32
N SER A 72 -9.87 3.96 -2.21
CA SER A 72 -8.92 2.91 -1.85
C SER A 72 -7.51 3.44 -1.55
N PHE A 73 -7.10 4.51 -2.24
CA PHE A 73 -5.83 5.17 -1.99
C PHE A 73 -5.78 5.85 -0.63
N GLN A 74 -6.83 6.59 -0.27
CA GLN A 74 -6.94 7.23 1.04
C GLN A 74 -7.02 6.19 2.18
N GLU A 75 -7.77 5.10 1.99
CA GLU A 75 -7.80 4.01 2.96
C GLU A 75 -6.41 3.40 3.13
N SER A 76 -5.69 3.12 2.03
CA SER A 76 -4.32 2.60 2.05
C SER A 76 -3.37 3.52 2.82
N LYS A 77 -3.48 4.84 2.63
CA LYS A 77 -2.73 5.84 3.41
C LYS A 77 -3.09 5.79 4.90
N ALA A 78 -4.37 5.67 5.26
CA ALA A 78 -4.79 5.60 6.66
C ALA A 78 -4.19 4.37 7.37
N TYR A 79 -4.17 3.20 6.72
CA TYR A 79 -3.51 2.01 7.27
C TYR A 79 -2.01 2.20 7.48
N LEU A 80 -1.36 2.97 6.61
CA LEU A 80 0.07 3.28 6.77
C LEU A 80 0.36 4.32 7.86
N GLN A 81 -0.65 5.07 8.35
CA GLN A 81 -0.47 5.94 9.53
C GLN A 81 -0.47 5.14 10.83
N PHE A 82 -1.21 4.03 10.86
CA PHE A 82 -1.25 3.09 11.98
C PHE A 82 -0.82 1.69 11.52
N PRO A 83 0.41 1.56 11.00
CA PRO A 83 0.84 0.30 10.43
C PRO A 83 0.90 -0.74 11.54
N GLN A 84 0.25 -1.88 11.29
CA GLN A 84 0.36 -3.00 12.21
C GLN A 84 1.81 -3.47 12.22
N LEU A 85 2.36 -3.63 13.42
CA LEU A 85 3.68 -4.24 13.59
C LEU A 85 3.60 -5.68 13.08
N LEU A 86 4.50 -6.04 12.17
CA LEU A 86 4.63 -7.43 11.77
C LEU A 86 5.41 -8.16 12.86
N ALA A 87 4.75 -9.07 13.57
CA ALA A 87 5.42 -9.92 14.54
C ALA A 87 6.57 -10.68 13.87
N GLN A 88 7.71 -10.74 14.54
CA GLN A 88 8.79 -11.60 14.10
C GLN A 88 8.40 -13.05 14.43
N PRO A 89 8.33 -13.96 13.44
CA PRO A 89 8.08 -15.36 13.74
C PRO A 89 9.25 -15.93 14.53
N VAL A 90 8.95 -16.70 15.57
CA VAL A 90 9.93 -17.43 16.37
C VAL A 90 10.06 -18.86 15.83
N GLU A 91 11.24 -19.45 15.98
CA GLU A 91 11.45 -20.85 15.61
C GLU A 91 10.45 -21.75 16.35
N GLY A 92 9.67 -22.53 15.60
CA GLY A 92 8.59 -23.37 16.13
C GLY A 92 7.18 -22.79 15.98
N ASP A 93 7.01 -21.54 15.55
CA ASP A 93 5.70 -20.97 15.27
C ASP A 93 5.03 -21.66 14.07
N VAL A 94 3.74 -21.99 14.23
CA VAL A 94 2.91 -22.48 13.13
C VAL A 94 2.47 -21.28 12.28
N LEU A 95 3.07 -21.14 11.10
CA LEU A 95 2.67 -20.12 10.14
C LEU A 95 1.32 -20.49 9.51
N GLN A 96 0.37 -19.55 9.55
CA GLN A 96 -0.91 -19.69 8.87
C GLN A 96 -0.86 -18.93 7.53
N LEU A 97 -1.25 -19.61 6.45
CA LEU A 97 -1.30 -19.09 5.07
C LEU A 97 -2.68 -18.53 4.74
#